data_AF-A0A830CHC1-F1
#
_entry.id   AF-A0A830CHC1-F1
#
_cell.length_a   1.000
_cell.length_b   1.000
_cell.length_c   1.000
_cell.angle_alpha   90.00
_cell.angle_beta   90.00
_cell.angle_gamma   90.00
#
_symmetry.space_group_name_H-M   'P 1'
#
loop_
_entity.id
_entity.type
_entity.pdbx_description
1 polymer ?
#
loop_
_entity_poly.entity_id
_entity_poly.type
_entity_poly.pdbx_seq_one_letter_code
_entity_poly.pdbx_strand_id
1 'polypeptide(L)'
;TFLVVLVFYTGWVSPFEFGFLKRPKGILAITDNIVNGFFAIDIVLTFFVAYLEKSTYILIDSPNWIALRYLKRGFVFDVISTTPAELVRRILPPNVESYGYFSMLRLWRLRRASKMFAR
;
A
#
# COMPACT_ATOMS: atom_id res chain seq x y z
N THR A 1 4.31 13.91 -6.01
CA THR A 1 4.91 14.54 -4.80
C THR A 1 4.09 14.27 -3.55
N PHE A 2 2.77 14.50 -3.55
CA PHE A 2 1.90 14.21 -2.40
C PHE A 2 2.02 12.75 -1.87
N LEU A 3 1.84 11.75 -2.73
CA LEU A 3 1.97 10.33 -2.35
C LEU A 3 3.35 9.95 -1.77
N VAL A 4 4.40 10.65 -2.19
CA VAL A 4 5.77 10.40 -1.69
C VAL A 4 5.85 10.78 -0.22
N VAL A 5 5.24 11.91 0.17
CA VAL A 5 5.17 12.35 1.57
C VAL A 5 4.42 11.32 2.43
N LEU A 6 3.30 10.78 1.93
CA LEU A 6 2.57 9.71 2.64
C LEU A 6 3.42 8.45 2.79
N VAL A 7 4.16 8.05 1.74
CA VAL A 7 5.03 6.87 1.78
C VAL A 7 6.16 7.05 2.79
N PHE A 8 6.79 8.22 2.85
CA PHE A 8 7.80 8.54 3.88
C PHE A 8 7.21 8.53 5.29
N TYR A 9 6.03 9.13 5.48
CA TYR A 9 5.32 9.08 6.76
C TYR A 9 5.09 7.64 7.21
N THR A 10 4.55 6.78 6.33
CA THR A 10 4.32 5.36 6.65
C THR A 10 5.63 4.61 6.92
N GLY A 11 6.72 4.95 6.21
CA GLY A 11 8.03 4.34 6.39
C GLY A 11 8.64 4.63 7.77
N TRP A 12 8.38 5.81 8.33
CA TRP A 12 8.80 6.18 9.67
C TRP A 12 7.87 5.64 10.77
N VAL A 13 6.55 5.74 10.56
CA VAL A 13 5.55 5.34 11.56
C VAL A 13 5.51 3.83 11.76
N SER A 14 5.70 3.03 10.72
CA SER A 14 5.64 1.56 10.81
C SER A 14 6.64 0.95 11.82
N PRO A 15 7.95 1.27 11.79
CA PRO A 15 8.90 0.78 12.80
C PRO A 15 8.65 1.38 14.19
N PHE A 16 8.17 2.63 14.28
CA PHE A 16 7.80 3.24 15.56
C PHE A 16 6.62 2.49 16.21
N GLU A 17 5.57 2.17 15.44
CA GLU A 17 4.45 1.38 15.93
C GLU A 17 4.88 -0.03 16.34
N PHE A 18 5.75 -0.67 15.54
CA PHE A 18 6.29 -1.99 15.87
C PHE A 18 7.11 -2.00 17.16
N GLY A 19 7.98 -1.00 17.35
CA GLY A 19 8.91 -0.96 18.49
C GLY A 19 8.31 -0.41 19.79
N PHE A 20 7.35 0.52 19.70
CA PHE A 20 6.90 1.30 20.85
C PHE A 20 5.40 1.16 21.18
N LEU A 21 4.55 0.75 20.22
CA LEU A 21 3.10 0.66 20.43
C LEU A 21 2.56 -0.77 20.27
N LYS A 22 2.38 -1.48 21.39
CA LYS A 22 1.65 -2.76 21.41
C LYS A 22 0.16 -2.62 21.04
N ARG A 23 -0.46 -1.46 21.29
CA ARG A 23 -1.87 -1.18 20.96
C ARG A 23 -2.08 0.32 20.67
N PRO A 24 -1.94 0.78 19.42
CA PRO A 24 -2.34 2.14 19.09
C PRO A 24 -3.85 2.29 19.30
N LYS A 25 -4.25 3.29 20.08
CA LYS A 25 -5.65 3.67 20.32
C LYS A 25 -5.80 5.16 20.06
N GLY A 26 -6.94 5.56 19.51
CA GLY A 26 -7.28 6.98 19.28
C GLY A 26 -6.78 7.53 17.95
N ILE A 27 -6.10 8.67 18.00
CA ILE A 27 -5.78 9.52 16.83
C ILE A 27 -4.89 8.81 15.81
N LEU A 28 -3.96 7.96 16.26
CA LEU A 28 -3.07 7.19 15.39
C LEU A 28 -3.84 6.23 14.48
N ALA A 29 -4.80 5.48 15.03
CA ALA A 29 -5.62 4.54 14.27
C ALA A 29 -6.52 5.25 13.24
N ILE A 30 -7.04 6.43 13.59
CA ILE A 30 -7.85 7.25 12.67
C ILE A 30 -7.00 7.72 11.49
N THR A 31 -5.81 8.25 11.79
CA THR A 31 -4.87 8.76 10.78
C THR A 31 -4.42 7.64 9.85
N ASP A 32 -4.11 6.46 10.40
CA ASP A 32 -3.74 5.27 9.63
C ASP A 32 -4.85 4.82 8.67
N ASN A 33 -6.11 4.83 9.12
CA ASN A 33 -7.23 4.50 8.26
C ASN A 33 -7.42 5.50 7.12
N ILE A 34 -7.24 6.80 7.39
CA ILE A 34 -7.29 7.84 6.35
C ILE A 34 -6.19 7.62 5.31
N VAL A 35 -4.95 7.39 5.77
CA VAL A 35 -3.80 7.10 4.90
C VAL A 35 -4.04 5.87 4.04
N ASN A 36 -4.54 4.77 4.63
CA ASN A 36 -4.89 3.56 3.90
C ASN A 36 -5.98 3.81 2.84
N GLY A 37 -6.96 4.67 3.13
CA GLY A 37 -7.97 5.10 2.16
C GLY A 37 -7.38 5.78 0.93
N PHE A 38 -6.44 6.71 1.12
CA PHE A 38 -5.74 7.35 -0.02
C PHE A 38 -4.97 6.33 -0.88
N PHE A 39 -4.33 5.34 -0.26
CA PHE A 39 -3.65 4.27 -1.00
C PHE A 39 -4.61 3.34 -1.74
N ALA A 40 -5.79 3.09 -1.19
CA ALA A 40 -6.83 2.32 -1.87
C ALA A 40 -7.32 3.04 -3.13
N ILE A 41 -7.54 4.36 -3.04
CA ILE A 41 -7.89 5.21 -4.19
C ILE A 41 -6.78 5.16 -5.23
N ASP A 42 -5.51 5.28 -4.84
CA ASP A 42 -4.36 5.19 -5.76
C ASP A 42 -4.31 3.83 -6.49
N ILE A 43 -4.61 2.73 -5.79
CA ILE A 43 -4.72 1.40 -6.42
C ILE A 43 -5.82 1.38 -7.47
N VAL A 44 -7.00 1.91 -7.17
CA VAL A 44 -8.13 1.99 -8.12
C VAL A 44 -7.77 2.85 -9.32
N LEU A 45 -7.18 4.03 -9.09
CA LEU A 45 -6.72 4.92 -10.16
C LEU A 45 -5.69 4.24 -11.06
N THR A 46 -4.82 3.39 -10.51
CA THR A 46 -3.81 2.66 -11.30
C THR A 46 -4.43 1.72 -12.35
N PHE A 47 -5.66 1.24 -12.16
CA PHE A 47 -6.37 0.46 -13.19
C PHE A 47 -6.85 1.30 -14.38
N PHE A 48 -6.98 2.61 -14.20
CA PHE A 48 -7.44 3.55 -15.24
C PHE A 48 -6.29 4.34 -15.88
N VAL A 49 -5.05 4.17 -15.41
CA VAL A 49 -3.88 4.85 -15.97
C VAL A 49 -3.28 4.01 -17.09
N ALA A 50 -3.23 4.58 -18.30
CA ALA A 50 -2.58 3.97 -19.45
C ALA A 50 -1.09 3.73 -19.19
N TYR A 51 -0.57 2.59 -19.67
CA TYR A 51 0.85 2.27 -19.54
C TYR A 51 1.56 2.35 -20.89
N LEU A 52 2.83 2.75 -20.86
CA LEU A 52 3.72 2.60 -22.00
C LEU A 52 4.26 1.17 -22.04
N GLU A 53 4.10 0.50 -23.18
CA GLU A 53 4.70 -0.81 -23.39
C GLU A 53 6.19 -0.67 -23.72
N LYS A 54 7.07 -1.35 -22.96
CA LYS A 54 8.54 -1.19 -23.09
C LYS A 54 9.12 -1.78 -24.39
N SER A 55 8.43 -2.73 -25.02
CA SER A 55 8.91 -3.41 -26.23
C SER A 55 8.54 -2.65 -27.51
N THR A 56 7.37 -2.03 -27.52
CA THR A 56 6.74 -1.44 -28.70
C THR A 56 6.64 0.07 -28.59
N TYR A 57 6.83 0.66 -27.41
CA TYR A 57 6.66 2.09 -27.11
C TYR A 57 5.27 2.65 -27.47
N ILE A 58 4.30 1.76 -27.72
CA ILE A 58 2.92 2.12 -27.99
C ILE A 58 2.18 2.33 -26.66
N LEU A 59 1.33 3.35 -26.62
CA LEU A 59 0.43 3.60 -25.52
C LEU A 59 -0.75 2.61 -25.63
N ILE A 60 -0.86 1.69 -24.67
CA ILE A 60 -1.98 0.75 -24.63
C ILE A 60 -3.03 1.32 -23.68
N ASP A 61 -4.18 1.70 -24.24
CA ASP A 61 -5.32 2.27 -23.51
C ASP A 61 -6.46 1.25 -23.29
N SER A 62 -6.18 -0.04 -23.51
CA SER A 62 -7.19 -1.08 -23.33
C SER A 62 -7.27 -1.50 -21.85
N PRO A 63 -8.39 -1.22 -21.15
CA PRO A 63 -8.49 -1.41 -19.69
C PRO A 63 -8.30 -2.87 -19.27
N ASN A 64 -8.71 -3.83 -20.10
CA ASN A 64 -8.53 -5.26 -19.83
C ASN A 64 -7.05 -5.67 -19.75
N TRP A 65 -6.22 -5.15 -20.66
CA TRP A 65 -4.78 -5.46 -20.68
C TRP A 65 -4.04 -4.76 -19.53
N ILE A 66 -4.47 -3.53 -19.18
CA ILE A 66 -3.97 -2.78 -18.01
C ILE A 66 -4.25 -3.59 -16.73
N ALA A 67 -5.49 -4.02 -16.55
CA ALA A 67 -5.92 -4.78 -15.38
C ALA A 67 -5.16 -6.11 -15.25
N LEU A 68 -5.08 -6.91 -16.32
CA LEU A 68 -4.37 -8.20 -16.33
C LEU A 68 -2.88 -8.05 -15.97
N ARG A 69 -2.21 -7.05 -16.55
CA ARG A 69 -0.79 -6.81 -16.28
C ARG A 69 -0.54 -6.37 -14.85
N TYR A 70 -1.41 -5.54 -14.30
CA TYR A 70 -1.31 -5.04 -12.92
C TYR A 70 -1.62 -6.15 -11.90
N LEU A 71 -2.67 -6.95 -12.15
CA LEU A 71 -3.02 -8.14 -11.38
C LEU A 71 -1.83 -9.11 -11.29
N LYS A 72 -1.14 -9.36 -12.40
CA LYS A 72 -0.03 -10.32 -12.48
C LYS A 72 1.28 -9.85 -11.82
N ARG A 73 1.55 -8.54 -11.76
CA ARG A 73 2.87 -8.00 -11.35
C ARG A 73 2.98 -7.58 -9.89
N GLY A 74 1.89 -7.25 -9.22
CA GLY A 74 2.01 -6.67 -7.88
C GLY A 74 0.74 -6.25 -7.17
N PHE A 75 -0.43 -6.37 -7.80
CA PHE A 75 -1.70 -6.02 -7.16
C PHE A 75 -1.91 -6.73 -5.83
N VAL A 76 -1.61 -8.03 -5.75
CA VAL A 76 -1.80 -8.82 -4.52
C VAL A 76 -1.02 -8.22 -3.34
N PHE A 77 0.25 -7.87 -3.54
CA PHE A 77 1.05 -7.26 -2.49
C PHE A 77 0.58 -5.84 -2.14
N ASP A 78 0.13 -5.08 -3.13
CA ASP A 78 -0.38 -3.74 -2.92
C ASP A 78 -1.70 -3.77 -2.11
N VAL A 79 -2.59 -4.73 -2.40
CA VAL A 79 -3.82 -4.98 -1.62
C VAL A 79 -3.49 -5.41 -0.20
N ILE A 80 -2.62 -6.42 -0.02
CA ILE A 80 -2.22 -6.91 1.31
C ILE A 80 -1.61 -5.78 2.14
N SER A 81 -0.81 -4.90 1.52
CA SER A 81 -0.22 -3.75 2.20
C SER A 81 -1.25 -2.68 2.58
N THR A 82 -2.40 -2.63 1.89
CA THR A 82 -3.47 -1.62 2.08
C THR A 82 -4.58 -2.10 3.00
N THR A 83 -4.66 -3.40 3.27
CA THR A 83 -5.65 -3.98 4.18
C THR A 83 -5.43 -3.45 5.61
N PRO A 84 -6.47 -2.88 6.26
CA PRO A 84 -6.35 -2.40 7.62
C PRO A 84 -6.03 -3.55 8.57
N ALA A 85 -5.00 -3.39 9.42
CA ALA A 85 -4.65 -4.37 10.44
C ALA A 85 -5.82 -4.68 11.39
N GLU A 86 -6.73 -3.73 11.59
CA GLU A 86 -7.98 -3.89 12.35
C GLU A 86 -8.93 -4.93 11.73
N LEU A 87 -9.04 -4.96 10.40
CA LEU A 87 -9.89 -5.89 9.67
C LEU A 87 -9.31 -7.30 9.74
N VAL A 88 -7.99 -7.41 9.60
CA VAL A 88 -7.28 -8.68 9.71
C VAL A 88 -7.39 -9.24 11.12
N ARG A 89 -7.31 -8.40 12.17
CA ARG A 89 -7.50 -8.82 13.56
C ARG A 89 -8.92 -9.30 13.87
N ARG A 90 -9.95 -8.78 13.18
CA ARG A 90 -11.32 -9.30 13.34
C ARG A 90 -11.49 -10.70 12.73
N ILE A 91 -10.66 -11.03 11.74
CA ILE A 91 -10.72 -12.31 11.01
C ILE A 91 -9.75 -13.33 11.62
N LEU A 92 -8.59 -12.90 12.14
CA LEU A 92 -7.57 -13.75 12.73
C LEU A 92 -7.75 -13.96 14.24
N PRO A 93 -7.34 -15.13 14.79
CA PRO A 93 -7.45 -15.42 16.21
C PRO A 93 -6.65 -14.44 17.10
N PRO A 94 -7.11 -14.18 18.34
CA PRO A 94 -6.57 -13.13 19.21
C PRO A 94 -5.16 -13.39 19.78
N ASN A 95 -4.60 -14.59 19.59
CA ASN A 95 -3.31 -15.00 20.17
C ASN A 95 -2.07 -14.57 19.38
N VAL A 96 -2.24 -13.80 18.32
CA VAL A 96 -1.13 -13.37 17.47
C VAL A 96 -0.88 -11.89 17.73
N GLU A 97 0.36 -11.52 18.09
CA GLU A 97 0.91 -10.15 18.09
C GLU A 97 0.99 -9.61 16.64
N SER A 98 -0.06 -9.83 15.86
CA SER A 98 -0.19 -9.59 14.43
C SER A 98 -0.04 -8.12 14.09
N TYR A 99 -0.40 -7.22 15.00
CA TYR A 99 -0.47 -5.78 14.71
C TYR A 99 0.87 -5.22 14.22
N GLY A 100 1.97 -5.56 14.88
CA GLY A 100 3.32 -5.13 14.49
C GLY A 100 3.79 -5.74 13.17
N TYR A 101 3.47 -7.01 12.91
CA TYR A 101 3.84 -7.65 11.64
C TYR A 101 3.03 -7.10 10.45
N PHE A 102 1.74 -6.79 10.65
CA PHE A 102 0.92 -6.13 9.62
C PHE A 102 1.33 -4.67 9.39
N SER A 103 1.83 -3.96 10.42
CA SER A 103 2.38 -2.61 10.21
C SER A 103 3.62 -2.63 9.32
N MET A 104 4.48 -3.64 9.48
CA MET A 104 5.65 -3.83 8.62
C MET A 104 5.30 -4.13 7.16
N LEU A 105 4.18 -4.80 6.87
CA LEU A 105 3.73 -5.04 5.48
C LEU A 105 3.44 -3.73 4.72
N ARG A 106 3.16 -2.62 5.43
CA ARG A 106 2.99 -1.30 4.80
C ARG A 106 4.29 -0.79 4.17
N LEU A 107 5.47 -1.25 4.63
CA LEU A 107 6.77 -0.87 4.07
C LEU A 107 6.91 -1.28 2.60
N TRP A 108 6.14 -2.26 2.13
CA TRP A 108 6.09 -2.61 0.71
C TRP A 108 5.77 -1.40 -0.19
N ARG A 109 5.02 -0.42 0.33
CA ARG A 109 4.69 0.83 -0.38
C ARG A 109 5.94 1.68 -0.71
N LEU A 110 7.05 1.52 0.03
CA LEU A 110 8.33 2.18 -0.28
C LEU A 110 8.86 1.82 -1.68
N ARG A 111 8.51 0.63 -2.20
CA ARG A 111 8.83 0.23 -3.58
C ARG A 111 8.25 1.19 -4.61
N ARG A 112 7.10 1.81 -4.34
CA ARG A 112 6.51 2.84 -5.21
C ARG A 112 7.36 4.11 -5.23
N ALA A 113 7.88 4.54 -4.07
CA ALA A 113 8.80 5.68 -4.01
C ALA A 113 10.13 5.38 -4.75
N SER A 114 10.69 4.17 -4.59
CA SER A 114 11.90 3.75 -5.32
C SER A 114 11.75 3.86 -6.85
N LYS A 115 10.58 3.49 -7.40
CA LYS A 115 10.29 3.66 -8.84
C LYS A 115 10.27 5.13 -9.29
N MET A 116 9.99 6.08 -8.39
CA MET A 116 10.01 7.51 -8.72
C MET A 116 11.42 8.09 -8.71
N PHE A 117 12.33 7.52 -7.91
CA PHE A 117 13.74 7.91 -7.88
C PHE A 117 14.58 7.24 -8.98
N ALA A 118 14.11 6.14 -9.57
CA ALA A 118 14.75 5.46 -10.69
C ALA A 118 14.53 6.15 -12.05
N ARG A 119 14.33 7.47 -12.04
CA ARG A 119 14.05 8.30 -13.21
C ARG A 119 15.29 9.07 -13.64
#